data_AF-A0A645GV82-F1
#
_entry.id   AF-A0A645GV82-F1
#
_cell.length_a   1.000
_cell.length_b   1.000
_cell.length_c   1.000
_cell.angle_alpha   90.00
_cell.angle_beta   90.00
_cell.angle_gamma   90.00
#
_symmetry.space_group_name_H-M   'P 1'
#
loop_
_entity.id
_entity.type
_entity.pdbx_description
1 polymer ?
#
loop_
_entity_poly.entity_id
_entity_poly.type
_entity_poly.pdbx_seq_one_letter_code
_entity_poly.pdbx_strand_id
1 'polypeptide(L)'
;MAKAGRIDSGDILLARIQAGEVECGVSWSYNVLGYRVSTPNYNLTVGIPTDGALLVGYASVINKNADSPFAAALAREFIFSDEGQINLAKSGAVPTRTDVTIPQEVIAKTFDPSTYANAVGISDAAHYGAACAEISEWWAENIIPLLGN
;
A
#
# COMPACT_ATOMS: atom_id res chain seq x y z
N MET A 1 2.68 -22.22 12.65
CA MET A 1 3.26 -21.76 11.38
C MET A 1 4.68 -21.23 11.59
N ALA A 2 4.86 -20.10 12.27
CA ALA A 2 6.18 -19.46 12.46
C ALA A 2 7.26 -20.33 13.13
N LYS A 3 6.93 -21.07 14.20
CA LYS A 3 7.91 -21.97 14.89
C LYS A 3 8.44 -23.11 14.01
N ALA A 4 7.73 -23.45 12.93
CA ALA A 4 8.15 -24.45 11.96
C ALA A 4 8.93 -23.83 10.78
N GLY A 5 9.23 -22.52 10.82
CA GLY A 5 9.89 -21.81 9.72
C GLY A 5 9.00 -21.60 8.50
N ARG A 6 7.68 -21.79 8.63
CA ARG A 6 6.73 -21.68 7.51
C ARG A 6 6.20 -20.26 7.39
N ILE A 7 6.17 -19.76 6.16
CA ILE A 7 5.55 -18.49 5.77
C ILE A 7 4.16 -18.79 5.20
N ASP A 8 3.16 -18.04 5.65
CA ASP A 8 1.84 -18.05 5.02
C ASP A 8 1.93 -17.34 3.66
N SER A 9 1.59 -18.05 2.58
CA SER A 9 1.68 -17.56 1.20
C SER A 9 0.41 -16.83 0.73
N GLY A 10 -0.65 -16.79 1.52
CA GLY A 10 -1.87 -16.12 1.12
C GLY A 10 -1.77 -14.59 1.26
N ASP A 11 -2.54 -13.88 0.45
CA ASP A 11 -2.59 -12.41 0.48
C ASP A 11 -3.10 -11.87 1.83
N ILE A 12 -2.64 -10.68 2.20
CA ILE A 12 -3.09 -9.96 3.40
C ILE A 12 -4.36 -9.17 3.06
N LEU A 13 -5.47 -9.90 2.94
CA LEU A 13 -6.79 -9.35 2.66
C LEU A 13 -7.59 -9.10 3.94
N LEU A 14 -8.47 -8.10 3.92
CA LEU A 14 -9.37 -7.79 5.05
C LEU A 14 -10.12 -9.03 5.57
N ALA A 15 -10.64 -9.86 4.67
CA ALA A 15 -11.39 -11.06 5.05
C ALA A 15 -10.56 -12.04 5.89
N ARG A 16 -9.26 -12.20 5.56
CA ARG A 16 -8.35 -13.09 6.30
C ARG A 16 -7.94 -12.50 7.65
N ILE A 17 -7.78 -11.18 7.71
CA ILE A 17 -7.58 -10.46 8.98
C ILE A 17 -8.81 -10.63 9.88
N GLN A 18 -10.03 -10.50 9.34
CA GLN A 18 -11.28 -10.71 10.07
C GLN A 18 -11.48 -12.18 10.52
N ALA A 19 -10.97 -13.14 9.74
CA ALA A 19 -10.95 -14.55 10.12
C ALA A 19 -9.87 -14.89 11.17
N GLY A 20 -8.96 -13.95 11.48
CA GLY A 20 -7.84 -14.18 12.41
C GLY A 20 -6.71 -15.02 11.82
N GLU A 21 -6.64 -15.15 10.50
CA GLU A 21 -5.62 -15.95 9.81
C GLU A 21 -4.27 -15.23 9.70
N VAL A 22 -4.28 -13.89 9.68
CA VAL A 22 -3.07 -13.07 9.55
C VAL A 22 -2.57 -12.67 10.94
N GLU A 23 -1.50 -13.31 11.41
CA GLU A 23 -0.83 -12.95 12.67
C GLU A 23 0.04 -11.69 12.54
N CYS A 24 0.77 -11.56 11.44
CA CYS A 24 1.64 -10.44 11.11
C CYS A 24 1.75 -10.31 9.59
N GLY A 25 1.79 -9.07 9.07
CA GLY A 25 1.86 -8.85 7.63
C GLY A 25 2.37 -7.46 7.27
N VAL A 26 2.98 -7.35 6.09
CA VAL A 26 3.43 -6.08 5.50
C VAL A 26 2.44 -5.67 4.43
N SER A 27 1.83 -4.49 4.57
CA SER A 27 0.88 -3.95 3.61
C SER A 27 1.00 -2.43 3.55
N TRP A 28 0.28 -1.79 2.63
CA TRP A 28 0.28 -0.33 2.50
C TRP A 28 -0.29 0.35 3.74
N SER A 29 0.33 1.47 4.12
CA SER A 29 -0.08 2.26 5.29
C SER A 29 -1.57 2.67 5.22
N TYR A 30 -2.06 3.02 4.03
CA TYR A 30 -3.46 3.38 3.83
C TYR A 30 -4.43 2.19 4.01
N ASN A 31 -4.02 0.97 3.65
CA ASN A 31 -4.85 -0.23 3.82
C ASN A 31 -4.99 -0.61 5.29
N VAL A 32 -3.88 -0.63 6.04
CA VAL A 32 -3.86 -1.19 7.41
C VAL A 32 -4.70 -0.37 8.39
N LEU A 33 -4.84 0.95 8.17
CA LEU A 33 -5.73 1.79 8.95
C LEU A 33 -7.21 1.40 8.74
N GLY A 34 -7.60 1.16 7.49
CA GLY A 34 -8.93 0.66 7.14
C GLY A 34 -9.18 -0.75 7.70
N TYR A 35 -8.17 -1.62 7.65
CA TYR A 35 -8.27 -2.97 8.22
C TYR A 35 -8.50 -2.95 9.73
N ARG A 36 -7.82 -2.05 10.46
CA ARG A 36 -8.02 -1.86 11.90
C ARG A 36 -9.45 -1.43 12.22
N VAL A 37 -9.99 -0.44 11.50
CA VAL A 37 -11.36 0.05 11.72
C VAL A 37 -12.40 -1.03 11.38
N SER A 38 -12.18 -1.78 10.30
CA SER A 38 -13.10 -2.83 9.83
C SER A 38 -13.00 -4.16 10.59
N THR A 39 -12.13 -4.24 11.61
CA THR A 39 -11.93 -5.46 12.39
C THR A 39 -11.96 -5.18 13.90
N PRO A 40 -13.08 -4.66 14.43
CA PRO A 40 -13.16 -4.21 15.82
C PRO A 40 -13.06 -5.34 16.86
N ASN A 41 -13.20 -6.59 16.43
CA ASN A 41 -13.14 -7.77 17.29
C ASN A 41 -11.69 -8.15 17.67
N TYR A 42 -10.68 -7.58 17.00
CA TYR A 42 -9.26 -7.82 17.29
C TYR A 42 -8.54 -6.52 17.63
N ASN A 43 -7.54 -6.63 18.50
CA ASN A 43 -6.62 -5.53 18.79
C ASN A 43 -5.47 -5.52 17.77
N LEU A 44 -5.69 -4.87 16.63
CA LEU A 44 -4.68 -4.76 15.57
C LEU A 44 -3.70 -3.62 15.86
N THR A 45 -2.43 -3.96 16.01
CA THR A 45 -1.33 -2.98 16.04
C THR A 45 -0.89 -2.71 14.60
N VAL A 46 -0.86 -1.43 14.22
CA VAL A 46 -0.44 -0.97 12.89
C VAL A 46 0.58 0.14 13.05
N GLY A 47 1.56 0.20 12.17
CA GLY A 47 2.64 1.19 12.23
C GLY A 47 3.55 1.13 11.02
N ILE A 48 4.44 2.12 10.92
CA ILE A 48 5.52 2.17 9.93
C ILE A 48 6.79 1.64 10.60
N PRO A 49 7.54 0.71 9.98
CA PRO A 49 8.81 0.24 10.53
C PRO A 49 9.81 1.39 10.69
N THR A 50 10.48 1.45 11.84
CA THR A 50 11.37 2.56 12.20
C THR A 50 12.76 2.46 11.57
N ASP A 51 13.16 1.27 11.13
CA ASP A 51 14.42 0.97 10.46
C ASP A 51 14.38 1.19 8.94
N GLY A 52 13.18 1.36 8.36
CA GLY A 52 13.00 1.78 6.97
C GLY A 52 11.67 1.32 6.38
N ALA A 53 11.18 2.07 5.41
CA ALA A 53 10.00 1.72 4.62
C ALA A 53 10.17 2.17 3.17
N LEU A 54 9.39 1.63 2.24
CA LEU A 54 9.33 2.15 0.87
C LEU A 54 8.24 3.21 0.75
N LEU A 55 8.59 4.36 0.19
CA LEU A 55 7.64 5.40 -0.21
C LEU A 55 7.45 5.34 -1.72
N VAL A 56 6.44 4.58 -2.15
CA VAL A 56 6.08 4.40 -3.56
C VAL A 56 4.60 4.70 -3.78
N GLY A 57 4.28 5.14 -4.99
CA GLY A 57 2.92 5.52 -5.38
C GLY A 57 2.36 4.66 -6.50
N TYR A 58 1.07 4.82 -6.74
CA TYR A 58 0.37 4.23 -7.88
C TYR A 58 0.15 5.27 -8.97
N ALA A 59 0.25 4.85 -10.23
CA ALA A 59 -0.11 5.65 -11.39
C ALA A 59 -1.27 5.01 -12.13
N SER A 60 -2.33 5.79 -12.40
CA SER A 60 -3.39 5.34 -13.31
C SER A 60 -2.84 5.24 -14.73
N VAL A 61 -3.30 4.26 -15.51
CA VAL A 61 -2.97 4.13 -16.94
C VAL A 61 -4.29 4.13 -17.73
N ILE A 62 -4.42 5.01 -18.72
CA ILE A 62 -5.55 5.00 -19.65
C ILE A 62 -5.21 4.00 -20.75
N ASN A 63 -6.02 2.95 -20.87
CA ASN A 63 -5.86 1.96 -21.93
C ASN A 63 -5.98 2.63 -23.31
N LYS A 64 -4.99 2.39 -24.19
CA LYS A 64 -4.97 2.89 -25.57
C LYS A 64 -6.22 2.47 -26.36
N ASN A 65 -6.78 1.31 -26.03
CA ASN A 65 -7.93 0.71 -26.71
C ASN A 65 -9.19 0.76 -25.82
N ALA A 66 -9.31 1.73 -24.90
CA ALA A 66 -10.49 1.85 -24.07
C ALA A 66 -11.74 2.11 -24.93
N ASP A 67 -12.83 1.38 -24.68
CA ASP A 67 -14.14 1.63 -25.33
C ASP A 67 -14.72 3.00 -24.93
N SER A 68 -14.29 3.55 -23.80
CA SER A 68 -14.72 4.84 -23.26
C SER A 68 -13.53 5.72 -22.87
N PRO A 69 -12.72 6.20 -23.84
CA PRO A 69 -11.47 6.89 -23.55
C PRO A 69 -11.69 8.25 -22.88
N PHE A 70 -12.78 8.95 -23.21
CA PHE A 70 -13.12 10.24 -22.58
C PHE A 70 -13.58 10.07 -21.13
N ALA A 71 -14.30 8.99 -20.82
CA ALA A 71 -14.67 8.69 -19.43
C ALA A 71 -13.43 8.33 -18.60
N ALA A 72 -12.49 7.56 -19.17
CA ALA A 72 -11.21 7.26 -18.52
C ALA A 72 -10.37 8.51 -18.28
N ALA A 73 -10.32 9.43 -19.26
CA ALA A 73 -9.65 10.72 -19.11
C ALA A 73 -10.31 11.58 -18.02
N LEU A 74 -11.65 11.67 -18.00
CA LEU A 74 -12.40 12.40 -16.98
C LEU A 74 -12.19 11.81 -15.58
N ALA A 75 -12.17 10.49 -15.44
CA ALA A 75 -11.91 9.84 -14.16
C ALA A 75 -10.50 10.17 -13.65
N ARG A 76 -9.48 10.15 -14.52
CA ARG A 76 -8.13 10.57 -14.16
C ARG A 76 -8.10 12.04 -13.74
N GLU A 77 -8.74 12.92 -14.50
CA GLU A 77 -8.84 14.35 -14.17
C GLU A 77 -9.46 14.56 -12.78
N PHE A 78 -10.56 13.86 -12.49
CA PHE A 78 -11.20 13.93 -11.18
C PHE A 78 -10.29 13.41 -10.06
N ILE A 79 -9.57 12.31 -10.26
CA ILE A 79 -8.61 11.78 -9.27
C ILE A 79 -7.52 12.82 -8.93
N PHE A 80 -7.09 13.64 -9.89
CA PHE A 80 -6.10 14.70 -9.68
C PHE A 80 -6.68 16.06 -9.26
N SER A 81 -8.00 16.22 -9.28
CA SER A 81 -8.68 17.39 -8.70
C SER A 81 -8.49 17.44 -7.18
N ASP A 82 -8.74 18.60 -6.58
CA ASP A 82 -8.66 18.78 -5.12
C ASP A 82 -9.57 17.79 -4.39
N GLU A 83 -10.79 17.57 -4.90
CA GLU A 83 -11.74 16.61 -4.33
C GLU A 83 -11.22 15.16 -4.44
N GLY A 84 -10.62 14.80 -5.56
CA GLY A 84 -10.00 13.50 -5.76
C GLY A 84 -8.83 13.24 -4.82
N GLN A 85 -7.95 14.23 -4.63
CA GLN A 85 -6.83 14.15 -3.70
C GLN A 85 -7.30 14.05 -2.24
N ILE A 86 -8.34 14.80 -1.86
CA ILE A 86 -8.96 14.69 -0.54
C ILE A 86 -9.59 13.30 -0.35
N ASN A 87 -10.20 12.72 -1.38
CA ASN A 87 -10.77 11.37 -1.31
C ASN A 87 -9.69 10.29 -1.11
N LEU A 88 -8.52 10.44 -1.74
CA LEU A 88 -7.37 9.58 -1.46
C LEU A 88 -6.85 9.77 -0.02
N ALA A 89 -6.78 11.01 0.47
CA ALA A 89 -6.37 11.26 1.86
C ALA A 89 -7.34 10.62 2.88
N LYS A 90 -8.65 10.63 2.60
CA LYS A 90 -9.67 9.99 3.46
C LYS A 90 -9.47 8.48 3.61
N SER A 91 -8.87 7.82 2.63
CA SER A 91 -8.53 6.39 2.73
C SER A 91 -7.17 6.14 3.40
N GLY A 92 -6.47 7.19 3.83
CA GLY A 92 -5.16 7.11 4.49
C GLY A 92 -3.97 7.20 3.54
N ALA A 93 -4.19 7.41 2.24
CA ALA A 93 -3.09 7.59 1.29
C ALA A 93 -2.45 8.98 1.44
N VAL A 94 -1.17 9.08 1.08
CA VAL A 94 -0.48 10.36 0.96
C VAL A 94 -0.76 10.92 -0.45
N PRO A 95 -1.49 12.04 -0.59
CA PRO A 95 -1.77 12.62 -1.91
C PRO A 95 -0.49 13.05 -2.62
N THR A 96 -0.47 12.93 -3.95
CA THR A 96 0.71 13.29 -4.75
C THR A 96 0.78 14.79 -5.02
N ARG A 97 -0.38 15.46 -5.09
CA ARG A 97 -0.44 16.93 -5.16
C ARG A 97 -0.20 17.53 -3.78
N THR A 98 0.84 18.34 -3.67
CA THR A 98 1.26 19.01 -2.42
C THR A 98 0.62 20.38 -2.22
N ASP A 99 -0.10 20.88 -3.23
CA ASP A 99 -0.78 22.17 -3.23
C ASP A 99 -2.24 22.10 -2.75
N VAL A 100 -2.77 20.89 -2.53
CA VAL A 100 -4.13 20.68 -2.01
C VAL A 100 -4.13 20.76 -0.48
N THR A 101 -5.00 21.60 0.08
CA THR A 101 -5.20 21.66 1.53
C THR A 101 -6.06 20.49 1.99
N ILE A 102 -5.46 19.54 2.72
CA ILE A 102 -6.18 18.40 3.28
C ILE A 102 -6.84 18.81 4.61
N PRO A 103 -8.15 18.51 4.82
CA PRO A 103 -8.82 18.82 6.06
C PRO A 103 -8.18 18.15 7.28
N GLN A 104 -8.12 18.87 8.40
CA GLN A 104 -7.40 18.41 9.60
C GLN A 104 -7.99 17.12 10.18
N GLU A 105 -9.31 16.94 10.08
CA GLU A 105 -10.00 15.72 10.50
C GLU A 105 -9.65 14.49 9.66
N VAL A 106 -9.14 14.68 8.44
CA VAL A 106 -8.62 13.62 7.59
C VAL A 106 -7.19 13.27 8.03
N ILE A 107 -6.33 14.28 8.20
CA ILE A 107 -4.95 14.10 8.68
C ILE A 107 -4.91 13.39 10.04
N ALA A 108 -5.82 13.76 10.95
CA ALA A 108 -5.91 13.14 12.27
C ALA A 108 -6.26 11.64 12.25
N LYS A 109 -6.76 11.12 11.12
CA LYS A 109 -7.07 9.68 10.93
C LYS A 109 -5.96 8.91 10.24
N THR A 110 -4.92 9.59 9.74
CA THR A 110 -3.78 8.96 9.09
C THR A 110 -2.61 8.79 10.06
N PHE A 111 -1.53 8.15 9.60
CA PHE A 111 -0.28 8.18 10.35
C PHE A 111 0.29 9.60 10.39
N ASP A 112 0.94 9.94 11.51
CA ASP A 112 1.67 11.20 11.63
C ASP A 112 2.80 11.24 10.59
N PRO A 113 2.98 12.33 9.83
CA PRO A 113 4.03 12.45 8.81
C PRO A 113 5.45 12.10 9.32
N SER A 114 5.75 12.37 10.58
CA SER A 114 7.06 12.04 11.20
C SER A 114 7.34 10.54 11.26
N THR A 115 6.31 9.69 11.23
CA THR A 115 6.48 8.23 11.21
C THR A 115 7.10 7.71 9.91
N TYR A 116 7.08 8.51 8.85
CA TYR A 116 7.70 8.21 7.57
C TYR A 116 9.14 8.75 7.43
N ALA A 117 9.76 9.25 8.51
CA ALA A 117 11.07 9.92 8.43
C ALA A 117 12.18 9.08 7.79
N ASN A 118 12.13 7.75 7.94
CA ASN A 118 13.09 6.81 7.35
C ASN A 118 12.53 6.09 6.10
N ALA A 119 11.38 6.54 5.57
CA ALA A 119 10.83 6.00 4.34
C ALA A 119 11.65 6.48 3.14
N VAL A 120 12.04 5.55 2.28
CA VAL A 120 12.88 5.80 1.10
C VAL A 120 12.00 5.82 -0.14
N GLY A 121 12.01 6.97 -0.82
CA GLY A 121 11.39 7.13 -2.13
C GLY A 121 12.25 6.56 -3.25
N ILE A 122 11.61 6.15 -4.34
CA ILE A 122 12.33 5.68 -5.54
C ILE A 122 12.72 6.88 -6.40
N SER A 123 14.02 7.15 -6.50
CA SER A 123 14.60 8.23 -7.32
C SER A 123 15.12 7.77 -8.68
N ASP A 124 15.41 6.48 -8.84
CA ASP A 124 15.86 5.86 -10.09
C ASP A 124 14.93 4.71 -10.48
N ALA A 125 14.01 4.99 -11.39
CA ALA A 125 13.03 4.03 -11.86
C ALA A 125 13.65 2.87 -12.66
N ALA A 126 14.74 3.13 -13.40
CA ALA A 126 15.39 2.10 -14.20
C ALA A 126 16.12 1.10 -13.29
N HIS A 127 16.85 1.61 -12.29
CA HIS A 127 17.50 0.77 -11.30
C HIS A 127 16.49 0.01 -10.44
N TYR A 128 15.41 0.66 -9.99
CA TYR A 128 14.33 -0.01 -9.27
C TYR A 128 13.71 -1.15 -10.08
N GLY A 129 13.45 -0.92 -11.37
CA GLY A 129 12.95 -1.97 -12.26
C GLY A 129 13.90 -3.17 -12.39
N ALA A 130 15.20 -2.92 -12.50
CA ALA A 130 16.21 -3.99 -12.52
C ALA A 130 16.25 -4.78 -11.20
N ALA A 131 16.22 -4.08 -10.06
CA ALA A 131 16.18 -4.71 -8.75
C ALA A 131 14.91 -5.55 -8.54
N CYS A 132 13.74 -5.08 -9.00
CA CYS A 132 12.50 -5.87 -8.95
C CYS A 132 12.60 -7.17 -9.77
N ALA A 133 13.25 -7.13 -10.93
CA ALA A 133 13.45 -8.32 -11.75
C ALA A 133 14.37 -9.34 -11.03
N GLU A 134 15.48 -8.88 -10.48
CA GLU A 134 16.42 -9.72 -9.72
C GLU A 134 15.75 -10.33 -8.48
N ILE A 135 15.02 -9.53 -7.69
CA ILE A 135 14.29 -10.00 -6.51
C ILE A 135 13.22 -11.03 -6.90
N SER A 136 12.53 -10.84 -8.02
CA SER A 136 11.50 -11.79 -8.48
C SER A 136 12.11 -13.16 -8.79
N GLU A 137 13.25 -13.19 -9.47
CA GLU A 137 13.97 -14.43 -9.78
C GLU A 137 14.51 -15.07 -8.49
N TRP A 138 15.18 -14.29 -7.64
CA TRP A 138 15.73 -14.76 -6.38
C TRP A 138 14.64 -15.33 -5.45
N TRP A 139 13.48 -14.68 -5.37
CA TRP A 139 12.35 -15.14 -4.56
C TRP A 139 11.81 -16.47 -5.05
N ALA A 140 11.72 -16.65 -6.38
CA ALA A 140 11.27 -17.91 -6.97
C ALA A 140 12.22 -19.06 -6.65
N GLU A 141 13.53 -18.82 -6.63
CA GLU A 141 14.54 -19.84 -6.35
C GLU A 141 14.70 -20.13 -4.85
N ASN A 142 14.60 -19.11 -3.99
CA ASN A 142 15.04 -19.21 -2.60
C ASN A 142 13.89 -19.22 -1.58
N ILE A 143 12.73 -18.66 -1.93
CA ILE A 143 11.60 -18.53 -0.98
C ILE A 143 10.43 -19.43 -1.35
N ILE A 144 9.99 -19.46 -2.61
CA ILE A 144 8.85 -20.31 -3.02
C ILE A 144 9.03 -21.78 -2.60
N PRO A 145 10.21 -22.42 -2.73
CA PRO A 145 10.39 -23.80 -2.28
C PRO A 145 10.17 -24.02 -0.77
N LEU A 146 10.28 -22.97 0.04
CA LEU A 146 10.02 -23.02 1.48
C LEU A 146 8.53 -22.90 1.83
N LEU A 147 7.69 -22.44 0.89
CA LEU A 147 6.24 -22.25 1.11
C LEU A 147 5.43 -23.55 0.99
N GLY A 148 6.00 -24.59 0.38
CA GLY A 148 5.29 -25.84 0.04
C GLY A 148 5.44 -27.01 1.03
N ASN A 149 6.17 -26.85 2.15
CA ASN A 149 6.52 -27.93 3.09
C ASN A 149 5.95 -27.73 4.50
#